data_AF-A0A1V5AZW0-F1
#
_entry.id   AF-A0A1V5AZW0-F1
#
_cell.length_a   1.000
_cell.length_b   1.000
_cell.length_c   1.000
_cell.angle_alpha   90.00
_cell.angle_beta   90.00
_cell.angle_gamma   90.00
#
_symmetry.space_group_name_H-M   'P 1'
#
loop_
_entity.id
_entity.type
_entity.pdbx_description
1 polymer ?
#
loop_
_entity_poly.entity_id
_entity_poly.type
_entity_poly.pdbx_seq_one_letter_code
_entity_poly.pdbx_strand_id
1 'polypeptide(L)'
;MRRLLVIMQALLLTVVAAALAPSANAACSSCQGEQNWDQTASNFLQGITQEDTGGGVVRTLTPQTERAKSPFLSQKNDASSATTSSATQSSNATGAAAKNSTPAKNDGPQRSASQALVLVPVESVNGSGIILDISPNSTEYIPGAISISYTNFLNEGGALKSVSEMAEVLGDAGISQDDPVLIYGECQPCGGGPSAATYVYWIMKYLGHQNLKLMDGEIDSWVAAKLPTVTTPSVLQAKNYTPTLKPELLATYEYVLSGTPQIVDARTSMEFEMGSIPGAVNIPYENVLTGKRIKDEAALRQLFSSLAKDRPVVVYTNTGVKASMVWFALETLGYDARLYSWQNWQAQQPRLNIALRKATADPNPAKTGDVVRLTLVFAEENQSSNAAVSLTSVAEDTNETVLTIKGCATCGFGSPQGFADLTSTGGVVQIGSGTSAKAASSDNGFKVSASVISPSGAQSGNVIMKRVSGDEFAGIWNANVPAGLYRVDVAASAGEVTKTFPDVLEIKVETGKYTKLGN
;
A
#
# COMPACT_ATOMS: atom_id res chain seq x y z
N MET A 1 70.98 -2.26 26.19
CA MET A 1 70.29 -1.10 25.59
C MET A 1 68.85 -1.43 25.16
N ARG A 2 68.06 -2.10 26.02
CA ARG A 2 66.65 -1.70 26.22
C ARG A 2 66.68 -0.42 27.09
N ARG A 3 65.67 0.46 26.97
CA ARG A 3 65.65 1.88 27.43
C ARG A 3 66.31 2.88 26.46
N LEU A 4 65.67 3.16 25.32
CA LEU A 4 65.71 4.49 24.66
C LEU A 4 64.52 4.77 23.72
N LEU A 5 63.42 4.01 23.82
CA LEU A 5 62.28 4.09 22.88
C LEU A 5 60.91 4.30 23.58
N VAL A 6 60.92 4.92 24.77
CA VAL A 6 59.72 5.09 25.63
C VAL A 6 59.52 6.56 26.06
N ILE A 7 60.29 7.51 25.48
CA ILE A 7 60.21 8.95 25.80
C ILE A 7 59.84 9.75 24.54
N MET A 8 58.81 9.28 23.82
CA MET A 8 58.28 10.00 22.66
C MET A 8 56.76 9.81 22.44
N GLN A 9 56.01 9.47 23.50
CA GLN A 9 54.56 9.23 23.41
C GLN A 9 53.72 9.77 24.60
N ALA A 10 54.29 10.58 25.50
CA ALA A 10 53.55 11.12 26.64
C ALA A 10 54.11 12.45 27.18
N LEU A 11 53.98 13.55 26.42
CA LEU A 11 53.77 14.92 26.94
C LEU A 11 53.57 15.93 25.78
N LEU A 12 52.31 16.19 25.40
CA LEU A 12 51.77 17.55 25.17
C LEU A 12 50.26 17.43 24.86
N LEU A 13 49.46 17.58 25.90
CA LEU A 13 48.03 17.87 25.79
C LEU A 13 47.85 19.36 26.10
N THR A 14 47.00 20.07 25.35
CA THR A 14 46.61 21.50 25.53
C THR A 14 47.75 22.52 25.24
N VAL A 15 47.53 23.71 24.65
CA VAL A 15 46.44 24.70 24.80
C VAL A 15 46.30 25.58 23.51
N VAL A 16 45.06 25.98 23.16
CA VAL A 16 44.63 27.16 22.31
C VAL A 16 44.83 27.17 20.77
N ALA A 17 43.71 26.85 20.11
CA ALA A 17 42.92 27.67 19.16
C ALA A 17 43.40 28.14 17.77
N ALA A 18 42.41 28.11 16.86
CA ALA A 18 42.21 28.85 15.62
C ALA A 18 42.92 28.39 14.33
N ALA A 19 42.14 28.45 13.25
CA ALA A 19 42.50 28.33 11.83
C ALA A 19 43.07 26.96 11.35
N LEU A 20 42.19 26.11 10.80
CA LEU A 20 41.99 25.98 9.33
C LEU A 20 41.04 24.81 9.02
N ALA A 21 40.01 25.07 8.21
CA ALA A 21 39.16 24.04 7.62
C ALA A 21 39.35 24.02 6.10
N PRO A 22 39.28 22.85 5.43
CA PRO A 22 38.89 22.76 4.04
C PRO A 22 37.36 22.58 3.95
N SER A 23 36.71 23.52 3.27
CA SER A 23 35.27 23.57 3.06
C SER A 23 34.76 22.57 2.02
N ALA A 24 33.59 21.98 2.27
CA ALA A 24 32.78 21.31 1.25
C ALA A 24 31.28 21.66 1.42
N ASN A 25 30.96 22.96 1.43
CA ASN A 25 29.57 23.42 1.44
C ASN A 25 29.01 23.44 0.01
N ALA A 26 28.22 22.44 -0.36
CA ALA A 26 27.21 22.59 -1.39
C ALA A 26 25.98 23.29 -0.76
N ALA A 27 25.96 24.62 -0.80
CA ALA A 27 24.88 25.40 -0.22
C ALA A 27 23.61 25.33 -1.09
N CYS A 28 22.57 24.66 -0.60
CA CYS A 28 21.23 24.76 -1.17
C CYS A 28 20.53 26.00 -0.57
N SER A 29 20.18 26.98 -1.40
CA SER A 29 19.72 28.31 -0.97
C SER A 29 18.23 28.39 -0.60
N SER A 30 17.59 27.26 -0.27
CA SER A 30 16.14 27.17 -0.02
C SER A 30 15.75 26.74 1.40
N CYS A 31 16.73 26.54 2.31
CA CYS A 31 16.50 25.95 3.64
C CYS A 31 16.74 26.92 4.81
N GLN A 32 16.26 28.17 4.71
CA GLN A 32 16.13 29.08 5.86
C GLN A 32 14.68 29.48 6.04
N GLY A 33 13.98 28.80 6.95
CA GLY A 33 12.56 29.09 7.22
C GLY A 33 11.79 28.14 8.14
N GLU A 34 12.41 27.14 8.78
CA GLU A 34 11.70 26.21 9.67
C GLU A 34 12.39 26.02 11.04
N GLN A 35 11.58 25.64 12.02
CA GLN A 35 11.94 25.65 13.44
C GLN A 35 12.85 24.48 13.84
N ASN A 36 13.53 24.64 14.98
CA ASN A 36 14.60 23.75 15.42
C ASN A 36 14.06 22.37 15.88
N TRP A 37 14.23 21.35 15.05
CA TRP A 37 13.69 19.99 15.27
C TRP A 37 14.26 19.25 16.48
N ASP A 38 15.45 19.65 16.96
CA ASP A 38 16.16 19.01 18.07
C ASP A 38 15.32 18.90 19.35
N GLN A 39 14.49 19.91 19.64
CA GLN A 39 13.66 19.93 20.84
C GLN A 39 12.51 18.92 20.77
N THR A 40 11.89 18.79 19.59
CA THR A 40 10.81 17.82 19.34
C THR A 40 11.33 16.38 19.40
N ALA A 41 12.51 16.13 18.81
CA ALA A 41 13.19 14.84 18.89
C ALA A 41 13.57 14.45 20.33
N SER A 42 14.05 15.41 21.12
CA SER A 42 14.40 15.20 22.54
C SER A 42 13.16 14.87 23.39
N ASN A 43 12.04 15.58 23.18
CA ASN A 43 10.80 15.33 23.93
C ASN A 43 10.19 13.95 23.62
N PHE A 44 10.27 13.49 22.37
CA PHE A 44 9.81 12.15 21.96
C PHE A 44 10.64 11.03 22.63
N LEU A 45 11.97 11.16 22.64
CA LEU A 45 12.87 10.18 23.27
C LEU A 45 12.76 10.14 24.81
N GLN A 46 12.22 11.19 25.44
CA GLN A 46 12.01 11.27 26.88
C GLN A 46 10.58 10.88 27.32
N GLY A 47 9.70 10.52 26.40
CA GLY A 47 8.34 10.04 26.71
C GLY A 47 7.42 11.09 27.35
N ILE A 48 7.68 12.38 27.13
CA ILE A 48 6.90 13.46 27.72
C ILE A 48 5.67 13.74 26.86
N THR A 49 4.49 13.29 27.30
CA THR A 49 3.20 13.64 26.70
C THR A 49 2.73 15.00 27.20
N GLN A 50 2.39 15.93 26.31
CA GLN A 50 1.67 17.15 26.71
C GLN A 50 0.21 16.81 27.00
N GLU A 51 -0.23 17.06 28.24
CA GLU A 51 -1.65 17.11 28.60
C GLU A 51 -2.20 18.52 28.40
N ASP A 52 -3.24 18.66 27.59
CA ASP A 52 -4.03 19.88 27.50
C ASP A 52 -4.78 20.12 28.82
N THR A 53 -4.46 21.22 29.51
CA THR A 53 -5.23 21.70 30.66
C THR A 53 -5.70 23.15 30.42
N GLY A 54 -6.97 23.30 30.03
CA GLY A 54 -7.62 24.61 29.94
C GLY A 54 -8.04 25.13 31.33
N GLY A 55 -7.94 26.43 31.58
CA GLY A 55 -8.26 26.95 32.93
C GLY A 55 -8.15 28.45 33.24
N GLY A 56 -8.42 29.34 32.28
CA GLY A 56 -8.98 30.69 32.50
C GLY A 56 -8.34 31.72 33.46
N VAL A 57 -8.05 32.92 32.94
CA VAL A 57 -8.35 34.20 33.65
C VAL A 57 -9.02 35.18 32.67
N VAL A 58 -10.13 35.76 33.12
CA VAL A 58 -10.96 36.72 32.37
C VAL A 58 -10.33 38.13 32.41
N ARG A 59 -10.19 38.79 31.25
CA ARG A 59 -10.32 40.26 31.13
C ARG A 59 -10.93 40.68 29.78
N THR A 60 -12.21 41.05 29.82
CA THR A 60 -12.88 41.79 28.75
C THR A 60 -12.46 43.26 28.78
N LEU A 61 -12.29 43.90 27.62
CA LEU A 61 -12.81 45.24 27.26
C LEU A 61 -12.29 45.69 25.88
N THR A 62 -13.22 45.99 24.98
CA THR A 62 -13.02 46.71 23.70
C THR A 62 -13.07 48.23 23.92
N PRO A 63 -13.05 49.08 22.88
CA PRO A 63 -12.05 49.24 21.81
C PRO A 63 -11.56 50.71 21.71
N GLN A 64 -10.46 51.04 21.02
CA GLN A 64 -10.30 52.31 20.27
C GLN A 64 -9.13 52.31 19.28
N THR A 65 -9.34 53.05 18.19
CA THR A 65 -8.43 53.69 17.21
C THR A 65 -6.98 53.92 17.67
N GLU A 66 -5.94 53.78 16.82
CA GLU A 66 -5.65 54.77 15.77
C GLU A 66 -4.74 54.30 14.60
N ARG A 67 -4.52 55.26 13.69
CA ARG A 67 -4.00 55.16 12.32
C ARG A 67 -2.54 55.61 12.24
N ALA A 68 -1.64 54.81 11.66
CA ALA A 68 -0.32 55.28 11.22
C ALA A 68 0.00 54.79 9.81
N LYS A 69 0.34 55.72 8.91
CA LYS A 69 0.75 55.46 7.51
C LYS A 69 2.24 55.73 7.33
N SER A 70 2.95 54.77 6.75
CA SER A 70 4.02 55.02 5.75
C SER A 70 5.32 55.73 6.26
N PRO A 71 6.42 55.83 5.48
CA PRO A 71 6.57 55.49 4.05
C PRO A 71 7.80 54.65 3.64
N PHE A 72 7.77 54.25 2.36
CA PHE A 72 8.88 54.07 1.41
C PHE A 72 10.32 53.89 1.93
N LEU A 73 11.00 52.86 1.41
CA LEU A 73 11.96 53.07 0.30
C LEU A 73 12.27 51.77 -0.45
N SER A 74 12.41 51.87 -1.77
CA SER A 74 12.85 50.80 -2.66
C SER A 74 14.32 51.05 -3.02
N GLN A 75 15.14 49.98 -3.08
CA GLN A 75 16.42 50.01 -3.77
C GLN A 75 16.46 48.89 -4.82
N LYS A 76 16.66 49.29 -6.08
CA LYS A 76 17.19 48.45 -7.14
C LYS A 76 18.71 48.36 -7.01
N ASN A 77 19.29 47.26 -7.47
CA ASN A 77 20.66 47.22 -7.96
C ASN A 77 20.63 46.99 -9.49
N ASP A 78 21.30 47.86 -10.25
CA ASP A 78 21.51 47.74 -11.69
C ASP A 78 23.03 47.58 -11.97
N ALA A 79 23.39 46.60 -12.80
CA ALA A 79 24.68 46.43 -13.51
C ALA A 79 24.51 45.25 -14.49
N SER A 80 25.03 45.18 -15.71
CA SER A 80 25.57 46.16 -16.68
C SER A 80 25.49 45.47 -18.09
N SER A 81 25.78 46.04 -19.26
CA SER A 81 26.35 47.33 -19.71
C SER A 81 25.66 47.75 -21.03
N ALA A 82 26.01 48.91 -21.60
CA ALA A 82 25.45 49.41 -22.86
C ALA A 82 26.32 49.11 -24.10
N THR A 83 25.68 48.95 -25.27
CA THR A 83 26.25 49.32 -26.58
C THR A 83 25.16 49.95 -27.44
N THR A 84 25.41 51.14 -27.96
CA THR A 84 24.45 51.95 -28.72
C THR A 84 24.72 51.87 -30.22
N SER A 85 23.67 51.75 -31.03
CA SER A 85 23.69 52.24 -32.42
C SER A 85 22.27 52.61 -32.85
N SER A 86 22.16 53.68 -33.66
CA SER A 86 20.92 54.43 -33.86
C SER A 86 20.63 54.74 -35.33
N ALA A 87 19.41 54.48 -35.79
CA ALA A 87 18.73 55.19 -36.88
C ALA A 87 17.24 54.73 -36.98
N THR A 88 16.29 55.41 -37.62
CA THR A 88 15.96 56.84 -37.76
C THR A 88 14.55 56.93 -38.39
N GLN A 89 13.62 57.62 -37.70
CA GLN A 89 12.41 58.31 -38.19
C GLN A 89 11.30 57.65 -39.05
N SER A 90 10.08 58.09 -38.70
CA SER A 90 8.92 58.43 -39.55
C SER A 90 7.77 57.41 -39.61
N SER A 91 6.48 57.77 -39.59
CA SER A 91 5.64 58.72 -38.81
C SER A 91 4.23 58.68 -39.44
N ASN A 92 3.17 58.75 -38.61
CA ASN A 92 1.75 58.99 -38.98
C ASN A 92 1.03 58.00 -39.94
N ALA A 93 -0.28 57.71 -39.81
CA ALA A 93 -1.27 58.05 -38.77
C ALA A 93 -2.53 57.14 -38.83
N THR A 94 -3.24 57.08 -37.69
CA THR A 94 -4.71 56.85 -37.54
C THR A 94 -5.42 55.67 -38.23
N GLY A 95 -5.88 54.72 -37.41
CA GLY A 95 -6.98 53.78 -37.71
C GLY A 95 -7.42 53.08 -36.42
N ALA A 96 -8.67 53.27 -35.99
CA ALA A 96 -9.08 52.98 -34.61
C ALA A 96 -9.57 51.54 -34.37
N ALA A 97 -9.15 50.99 -33.23
CA ALA A 97 -9.90 50.10 -32.35
C ALA A 97 -10.62 48.85 -32.95
N ALA A 98 -9.87 47.75 -33.02
CA ALA A 98 -10.37 46.44 -32.63
C ALA A 98 -9.31 45.77 -31.75
N LYS A 99 -9.44 45.88 -30.42
CA LYS A 99 -8.56 45.17 -29.49
C LYS A 99 -8.98 43.70 -29.47
N ASN A 100 -8.17 42.83 -30.08
CA ASN A 100 -8.20 41.41 -29.79
C ASN A 100 -8.16 41.22 -28.26
N SER A 101 -9.18 40.56 -27.73
CA SER A 101 -9.15 40.00 -26.38
C SER A 101 -8.08 38.90 -26.36
N THR A 102 -6.95 39.16 -25.71
CA THR A 102 -5.98 38.12 -25.39
C THR A 102 -6.71 37.04 -24.59
N PRO A 103 -6.65 35.75 -24.99
CA PRO A 103 -7.20 34.68 -24.17
C PRO A 103 -6.53 34.70 -22.79
N ALA A 104 -7.30 34.39 -21.74
CA ALA A 104 -6.70 34.06 -20.46
C ALA A 104 -5.70 32.92 -20.66
N LYS A 105 -4.54 32.98 -20.02
CA LYS A 105 -3.60 31.85 -20.04
C LYS A 105 -4.29 30.67 -19.36
N ASN A 106 -4.46 29.60 -20.13
CA ASN A 106 -4.97 28.35 -19.61
C ASN A 106 -3.77 27.62 -18.97
N ASP A 107 -3.55 27.84 -17.67
CA ASP A 107 -2.38 27.33 -16.93
C ASP A 107 -2.46 25.82 -16.62
N GLY A 108 -3.40 25.10 -17.24
CA GLY A 108 -3.55 23.63 -17.15
C GLY A 108 -2.75 22.86 -18.22
N PRO A 109 -2.59 21.53 -18.06
CA PRO A 109 -1.92 20.68 -19.07
C PRO A 109 -2.67 20.72 -20.41
N GLN A 110 -1.95 20.81 -21.52
CA GLN A 110 -2.58 20.85 -22.84
C GLN A 110 -3.19 19.48 -23.18
N ARG A 111 -4.52 19.40 -23.24
CA ARG A 111 -5.24 18.14 -23.49
C ARG A 111 -5.16 17.71 -24.95
N SER A 112 -4.98 16.40 -25.16
CA SER A 112 -5.18 15.77 -26.46
C SER A 112 -6.67 15.60 -26.78
N ALA A 113 -7.00 15.20 -28.01
CA ALA A 113 -8.38 14.97 -28.42
C ALA A 113 -9.08 13.88 -27.59
N SER A 114 -8.39 12.79 -27.23
CA SER A 114 -8.98 11.73 -26.38
C SER A 114 -9.19 12.22 -24.95
N GLN A 115 -8.22 12.95 -24.39
CA GLN A 115 -8.35 13.53 -23.06
C GLN A 115 -9.47 14.57 -22.98
N ALA A 116 -9.63 15.43 -23.99
CA ALA A 116 -10.66 16.48 -24.03
C ALA A 116 -12.11 15.94 -24.17
N LEU A 117 -12.30 14.66 -24.53
CA LEU A 117 -13.62 14.03 -24.51
C LEU A 117 -14.09 13.73 -23.08
N VAL A 118 -13.17 13.46 -22.15
CA VAL A 118 -13.45 13.02 -20.78
C VAL A 118 -13.01 13.99 -19.68
N LEU A 119 -12.06 14.89 -19.94
CA LEU A 119 -11.63 15.96 -19.04
C LEU A 119 -12.15 17.31 -19.56
N VAL A 120 -13.11 17.89 -18.84
CA VAL A 120 -13.78 19.14 -19.19
C VAL A 120 -13.12 20.32 -18.45
N PRO A 121 -12.59 21.34 -19.14
CA PRO A 121 -12.02 22.52 -18.48
C PRO A 121 -13.12 23.28 -17.72
N VAL A 122 -12.74 23.94 -16.62
CA VAL A 122 -13.70 24.54 -15.65
C VAL A 122 -14.66 25.55 -16.31
N GLU A 123 -14.21 26.25 -17.35
CA GLU A 123 -15.03 27.22 -18.09
C GLU A 123 -16.13 26.56 -18.96
N SER A 124 -16.01 25.26 -19.24
CA SER A 124 -16.90 24.49 -20.13
C SER A 124 -17.81 23.48 -19.41
N VAL A 125 -17.83 23.52 -18.08
CA VAL A 125 -18.70 22.67 -17.23
C VAL A 125 -20.18 22.90 -17.54
N ASN A 126 -20.59 24.17 -17.70
CA ASN A 126 -21.98 24.55 -17.97
C ASN A 126 -22.46 23.93 -19.28
N GLY A 127 -23.52 23.10 -19.19
CA GLY A 127 -24.05 22.32 -20.32
C GLY A 127 -23.55 20.87 -20.39
N SER A 128 -22.76 20.41 -19.42
CA SER A 128 -22.26 19.01 -19.37
C SER A 128 -23.26 17.98 -18.82
N GLY A 129 -24.51 18.39 -18.53
CA GLY A 129 -25.53 17.52 -17.95
C GLY A 129 -25.68 17.70 -16.43
N ILE A 130 -25.85 16.59 -15.72
CA ILE A 130 -25.84 16.55 -14.25
C ILE A 130 -24.41 16.80 -13.77
N ILE A 131 -24.22 17.79 -12.91
CA ILE A 131 -22.94 18.07 -12.25
C ILE A 131 -22.96 17.37 -10.90
N LEU A 132 -22.00 16.50 -10.63
CA LEU A 132 -21.95 15.66 -9.43
C LEU A 132 -20.68 15.96 -8.61
N ASP A 133 -20.87 16.50 -7.41
CA ASP A 133 -19.84 16.58 -6.38
C ASP A 133 -19.74 15.23 -5.65
N ILE A 134 -18.52 14.71 -5.52
CA ILE A 134 -18.25 13.46 -4.78
C ILE A 134 -17.49 13.66 -3.47
N SER A 135 -17.23 14.91 -3.06
CA SER A 135 -16.43 15.21 -1.87
C SER A 135 -17.23 14.96 -0.59
N PRO A 136 -16.63 14.39 0.48
CA PRO A 136 -17.39 13.94 1.65
C PRO A 136 -17.93 15.06 2.54
N ASN A 137 -17.33 16.26 2.50
CA ASN A 137 -17.63 17.36 3.42
C ASN A 137 -17.69 18.73 2.71
N SER A 138 -18.23 18.79 1.48
CA SER A 138 -18.35 20.04 0.72
C SER A 138 -19.21 21.11 1.43
N THR A 139 -18.69 22.32 1.52
CA THR A 139 -19.42 23.53 1.98
C THR A 139 -19.69 24.52 0.85
N GLU A 140 -19.08 24.31 -0.32
CA GLU A 140 -19.17 25.15 -1.51
C GLU A 140 -19.33 24.26 -2.75
N TYR A 141 -20.25 24.62 -3.63
CA TYR A 141 -20.69 23.80 -4.77
C TYR A 141 -20.74 24.61 -6.06
N ILE A 142 -20.58 23.91 -7.18
CA ILE A 142 -20.89 24.46 -8.51
C ILE A 142 -22.43 24.67 -8.61
N PRO A 143 -22.93 25.80 -9.12
CA PRO A 143 -24.37 26.05 -9.24
C PRO A 143 -25.07 24.96 -10.07
N GLY A 144 -26.11 24.35 -9.50
CA GLY A 144 -26.82 23.23 -10.11
C GLY A 144 -26.24 21.84 -9.81
N ALA A 145 -25.10 21.74 -9.10
CA ALA A 145 -24.52 20.45 -8.73
C ALA A 145 -25.35 19.72 -7.67
N ILE A 146 -25.46 18.40 -7.82
CA ILE A 146 -25.89 17.47 -6.77
C ILE A 146 -24.66 16.98 -5.99
N SER A 147 -24.87 16.43 -4.79
CA SER A 147 -23.79 15.92 -3.94
C SER A 147 -24.04 14.46 -3.54
N ILE A 148 -23.06 13.59 -3.82
CA ILE A 148 -23.04 12.19 -3.35
C ILE A 148 -21.60 11.88 -2.93
N SER A 149 -21.30 11.93 -1.64
CA SER A 149 -19.97 11.55 -1.13
C SER A 149 -19.52 10.21 -1.71
N TYR A 150 -18.28 10.12 -2.20
CA TYR A 150 -17.71 8.87 -2.72
C TYR A 150 -17.76 7.72 -1.70
N THR A 151 -17.80 8.04 -0.39
CA THR A 151 -17.95 7.06 0.69
C THR A 151 -19.30 6.35 0.66
N ASN A 152 -20.33 6.92 0.03
CA ASN A 152 -21.66 6.31 -0.03
C ASN A 152 -21.69 5.03 -0.88
N PHE A 153 -20.70 4.85 -1.78
CA PHE A 153 -20.50 3.63 -2.57
C PHE A 153 -19.66 2.57 -1.85
N LEU A 154 -19.21 2.84 -0.62
CA LEU A 154 -18.31 1.98 0.16
C LEU A 154 -18.99 1.45 1.42
N ASN A 155 -18.61 0.23 1.78
CA ASN A 155 -18.86 -0.40 3.08
C ASN A 155 -17.82 0.07 4.11
N GLU A 156 -18.08 -0.23 5.39
CA GLU A 156 -17.06 -0.14 6.42
C GLU A 156 -15.80 -0.94 6.03
N GLY A 157 -14.62 -0.39 6.29
CA GLY A 157 -13.34 -0.94 5.82
C GLY A 157 -12.97 -0.57 4.37
N GLY A 158 -13.86 0.08 3.60
CA GLY A 158 -13.55 0.62 2.27
C GLY A 158 -13.69 -0.37 1.11
N ALA A 159 -14.36 -1.50 1.31
CA ALA A 159 -14.80 -2.37 0.22
C ALA A 159 -15.98 -1.72 -0.53
N LEU A 160 -16.14 -2.01 -1.82
CA LEU A 160 -17.32 -1.59 -2.58
C LEU A 160 -18.61 -2.17 -1.97
N LYS A 161 -19.70 -1.40 -2.05
CA LYS A 161 -21.06 -1.92 -1.83
C LYS A 161 -21.47 -2.87 -2.95
N SER A 162 -22.58 -3.58 -2.75
CA SER A 162 -23.18 -4.41 -3.80
C SER A 162 -23.67 -3.55 -4.98
N VAL A 163 -23.87 -4.20 -6.13
CA VAL A 163 -24.37 -3.55 -7.35
C VAL A 163 -25.76 -2.93 -7.13
N SER A 164 -26.62 -3.53 -6.30
CA SER A 164 -27.95 -2.97 -5.96
C SER A 164 -27.82 -1.68 -5.17
N GLU A 165 -27.07 -1.71 -4.06
CA GLU A 165 -26.89 -0.54 -3.20
C GLU A 165 -26.22 0.63 -3.93
N MET A 166 -25.24 0.37 -4.82
CA MET A 166 -24.63 1.43 -5.63
C MET A 166 -25.58 1.99 -6.69
N ALA A 167 -26.50 1.17 -7.22
CA ALA A 167 -27.56 1.64 -8.12
C ALA A 167 -28.61 2.47 -7.36
N GLU A 168 -29.01 2.05 -6.17
CA GLU A 168 -29.93 2.78 -5.28
C GLU A 168 -29.36 4.17 -4.93
N VAL A 169 -28.07 4.27 -4.55
CA VAL A 169 -27.39 5.55 -4.28
C VAL A 169 -27.46 6.53 -5.47
N LEU A 170 -27.37 6.04 -6.71
CA LEU A 170 -27.47 6.88 -7.92
C LEU A 170 -28.93 7.22 -8.25
N GLY A 171 -29.83 6.25 -8.11
CA GLY A 171 -31.26 6.41 -8.37
C GLY A 171 -31.94 7.41 -7.43
N ASP A 172 -31.67 7.30 -6.13
CA ASP A 172 -32.18 8.23 -5.10
C ASP A 172 -31.71 9.67 -5.34
N ALA A 173 -30.49 9.85 -5.87
CA ALA A 173 -29.95 11.14 -6.28
C ALA A 173 -30.50 11.66 -7.63
N GLY A 174 -31.40 10.92 -8.28
CA GLY A 174 -32.06 11.32 -9.53
C GLY A 174 -31.25 11.07 -10.81
N ILE A 175 -30.25 10.20 -10.75
CA ILE A 175 -29.43 9.78 -11.90
C ILE A 175 -30.01 8.49 -12.49
N SER A 176 -30.08 8.39 -13.82
CA SER A 176 -30.27 7.14 -14.57
C SER A 176 -29.05 6.83 -15.45
N GLN A 177 -28.88 5.59 -15.90
CA GLN A 177 -27.66 5.11 -16.60
C GLN A 177 -27.28 5.93 -17.85
N ASP A 178 -28.26 6.52 -18.53
CA ASP A 178 -28.08 7.27 -19.79
C ASP A 178 -27.87 8.78 -19.60
N ASP A 179 -28.09 9.32 -18.39
CA ASP A 179 -27.92 10.76 -18.15
C ASP A 179 -26.46 11.18 -18.42
N PRO A 180 -26.21 12.35 -19.02
CA PRO A 180 -24.86 12.92 -19.05
C PRO A 180 -24.46 13.39 -17.65
N VAL A 181 -23.34 12.89 -17.14
CA VAL A 181 -22.82 13.21 -15.80
C VAL A 181 -21.38 13.72 -15.88
N LEU A 182 -21.15 14.90 -15.33
CA LEU A 182 -19.84 15.47 -15.06
C LEU A 182 -19.52 15.34 -13.57
N ILE A 183 -18.47 14.60 -13.23
CA ILE A 183 -18.05 14.37 -11.85
C ILE A 183 -16.92 15.35 -11.49
N TYR A 184 -17.00 15.95 -10.30
CA TYR A 184 -15.92 16.70 -9.69
C TYR A 184 -15.83 16.41 -8.18
N GLY A 185 -14.75 16.85 -7.57
CA GLY A 185 -14.61 16.89 -6.11
C GLY A 185 -13.28 16.31 -5.63
N GLU A 186 -12.97 16.54 -4.37
CA GLU A 186 -11.69 16.20 -3.75
C GLU A 186 -11.79 15.04 -2.77
N CYS A 187 -10.66 14.37 -2.56
CA CYS A 187 -10.53 13.30 -1.57
C CYS A 187 -9.87 13.79 -0.28
N GLN A 188 -10.67 14.34 0.64
CA GLN A 188 -10.25 14.61 2.01
C GLN A 188 -10.77 13.50 2.94
N PRO A 189 -9.95 12.97 3.87
CA PRO A 189 -8.57 13.37 4.20
C PRO A 189 -7.49 12.61 3.39
N CYS A 190 -7.83 11.97 2.27
CA CYS A 190 -6.93 11.00 1.62
C CYS A 190 -5.73 11.60 0.86
N GLY A 191 -5.56 12.93 0.90
CA GLY A 191 -4.44 13.67 0.29
C GLY A 191 -4.85 14.61 -0.85
N GLY A 192 -6.15 14.80 -1.08
CA GLY A 192 -6.67 15.60 -2.19
C GLY A 192 -6.44 14.94 -3.56
N GLY A 193 -6.48 15.75 -4.61
CA GLY A 193 -6.36 15.28 -5.98
C GLY A 193 -7.65 14.60 -6.48
N PRO A 194 -7.73 14.30 -7.78
CA PRO A 194 -8.95 13.82 -8.44
C PRO A 194 -9.31 12.36 -8.08
N SER A 195 -8.68 11.76 -7.05
CA SER A 195 -8.75 10.34 -6.73
C SER A 195 -10.16 9.83 -6.44
N ALA A 196 -10.98 10.60 -5.71
CA ALA A 196 -12.36 10.24 -5.46
C ALA A 196 -13.22 10.42 -6.74
N ALA A 197 -12.97 11.45 -7.55
CA ALA A 197 -13.66 11.67 -8.82
C ALA A 197 -13.35 10.58 -9.86
N THR A 198 -12.08 10.20 -10.04
CA THR A 198 -11.68 9.08 -10.91
C THR A 198 -12.22 7.75 -10.42
N TYR A 199 -12.39 7.57 -9.10
CA TYR A 199 -12.95 6.35 -8.53
C TYR A 199 -14.47 6.25 -8.74
N VAL A 200 -15.23 7.33 -8.51
CA VAL A 200 -16.68 7.32 -8.83
C VAL A 200 -16.92 7.21 -10.34
N TYR A 201 -16.08 7.84 -11.17
CA TYR A 201 -16.09 7.61 -12.62
C TYR A 201 -15.88 6.13 -12.97
N TRP A 202 -14.91 5.46 -12.34
CA TRP A 202 -14.71 4.02 -12.50
C TRP A 202 -15.94 3.21 -12.04
N ILE A 203 -16.53 3.52 -10.88
CA ILE A 203 -17.72 2.85 -10.34
C ILE A 203 -18.90 2.98 -11.32
N MET A 204 -19.19 4.19 -11.79
CA MET A 204 -20.30 4.41 -12.71
C MET A 204 -20.05 3.70 -14.05
N LYS A 205 -18.80 3.69 -14.56
CA LYS A 205 -18.44 2.93 -15.76
C LYS A 205 -18.57 1.41 -15.56
N TYR A 206 -18.19 0.90 -14.39
CA TYR A 206 -18.39 -0.50 -13.96
C TYR A 206 -19.87 -0.87 -13.87
N LEU A 207 -20.74 0.07 -13.47
CA LEU A 207 -22.21 -0.07 -13.52
C LEU A 207 -22.81 0.16 -14.92
N GLY A 208 -21.99 0.33 -15.95
CA GLY A 208 -22.42 0.45 -17.35
C GLY A 208 -22.73 1.86 -17.85
N HIS A 209 -22.53 2.88 -17.01
CA HIS A 209 -22.80 4.28 -17.37
C HIS A 209 -21.90 4.72 -18.55
N GLN A 210 -22.47 5.42 -19.53
CA GLN A 210 -21.77 5.74 -20.78
C GLN A 210 -21.33 7.20 -20.87
N ASN A 211 -22.20 8.13 -20.49
CA ASN A 211 -22.02 9.57 -20.71
C ASN A 211 -21.27 10.26 -19.55
N LEU A 212 -20.12 9.70 -19.16
CA LEU A 212 -19.31 10.19 -18.05
C LEU A 212 -18.21 11.15 -18.48
N LYS A 213 -18.01 12.21 -17.69
CA LYS A 213 -16.86 13.12 -17.77
C LYS A 213 -16.35 13.48 -16.38
N LEU A 214 -15.11 13.96 -16.31
CA LEU A 214 -14.50 14.57 -15.13
C LEU A 214 -14.24 16.06 -15.39
N MET A 215 -14.34 16.89 -14.36
CA MET A 215 -13.82 18.26 -14.40
C MET A 215 -12.29 18.26 -14.36
N ASP A 216 -11.64 19.09 -15.17
CA ASP A 216 -10.17 19.23 -15.20
C ASP A 216 -9.67 20.16 -14.08
N GLY A 217 -9.80 19.66 -12.86
CA GLY A 217 -9.50 20.36 -11.62
C GLY A 217 -10.58 20.10 -10.57
N GLU A 218 -10.47 20.81 -9.46
CA GLU A 218 -11.36 20.70 -8.30
C GLU A 218 -12.09 22.04 -8.07
N ILE A 219 -12.91 22.13 -7.01
CA ILE A 219 -13.63 23.38 -6.65
C ILE A 219 -12.67 24.58 -6.50
N ASP A 220 -11.46 24.37 -5.98
CA ASP A 220 -10.39 25.40 -5.94
C ASP A 220 -10.11 26.02 -7.31
N SER A 221 -10.13 25.21 -8.38
CA SER A 221 -9.87 25.67 -9.75
C SER A 221 -11.04 26.46 -10.32
N TRP A 222 -12.26 26.08 -9.98
CA TRP A 222 -13.49 26.80 -10.31
C TRP A 222 -13.52 28.19 -9.64
N VAL A 223 -13.19 28.25 -8.34
CA VAL A 223 -13.09 29.49 -7.56
C VAL A 223 -11.93 30.37 -8.07
N ALA A 224 -10.77 29.79 -8.40
CA ALA A 224 -9.64 30.53 -8.97
C ALA A 224 -9.97 31.14 -10.35
N ALA A 225 -10.81 30.48 -11.15
CA ALA A 225 -11.37 31.02 -12.39
C ALA A 225 -12.45 32.11 -12.19
N LYS A 226 -12.79 32.42 -10.93
CA LYS A 226 -13.80 33.41 -10.51
C LYS A 226 -15.22 33.07 -11.00
N LEU A 227 -15.50 31.79 -11.13
CA LEU A 227 -16.81 31.27 -11.48
C LEU A 227 -17.72 31.24 -10.23
N PRO A 228 -19.04 31.44 -10.38
CA PRO A 228 -19.96 31.57 -9.25
C PRO A 228 -20.13 30.25 -8.49
N THR A 229 -20.34 30.31 -7.18
CA THR A 229 -20.55 29.15 -6.31
C THR A 229 -21.83 29.29 -5.47
N VAL A 230 -22.31 28.18 -4.91
CA VAL A 230 -23.45 28.14 -3.97
C VAL A 230 -23.10 27.30 -2.74
N THR A 231 -23.76 27.54 -1.61
CA THR A 231 -23.51 26.84 -0.33
C THR A 231 -24.41 25.63 -0.10
N THR A 232 -25.37 25.37 -0.98
CA THR A 232 -26.28 24.23 -0.91
C THR A 232 -26.37 23.52 -2.26
N PRO A 233 -26.25 22.18 -2.32
CA PRO A 233 -26.41 21.43 -3.55
C PRO A 233 -27.88 21.42 -4.00
N SER A 234 -28.08 21.13 -5.28
CA SER A 234 -29.40 20.88 -5.85
C SER A 234 -29.91 19.49 -5.45
N VAL A 235 -31.24 19.32 -5.47
CA VAL A 235 -31.90 18.03 -5.23
C VAL A 235 -32.74 17.71 -6.46
N LEU A 236 -32.47 16.56 -7.08
CA LEU A 236 -33.25 16.04 -8.20
C LEU A 236 -34.38 15.13 -7.70
N GLN A 237 -35.35 14.84 -8.56
CA GLN A 237 -36.33 13.78 -8.28
C GLN A 237 -35.69 12.42 -8.54
N ALA A 238 -35.89 11.48 -7.61
CA ALA A 238 -35.36 10.12 -7.72
C ALA A 238 -35.79 9.45 -9.04
N LYS A 239 -34.89 8.64 -9.60
CA LYS A 239 -35.07 7.85 -10.82
C LYS A 239 -34.76 6.38 -10.55
N ASN A 240 -35.21 5.50 -11.43
CA ASN A 240 -34.70 4.14 -11.45
C ASN A 240 -33.32 4.11 -12.12
N TYR A 241 -32.32 3.59 -11.42
CA TYR A 241 -31.00 3.29 -12.00
C TYR A 241 -30.90 1.79 -12.30
N THR A 242 -30.98 1.41 -13.57
CA THR A 242 -30.76 0.02 -13.99
C THR A 242 -29.29 -0.15 -14.39
N PRO A 243 -28.46 -0.93 -13.68
CA PRO A 243 -27.05 -1.11 -14.03
C PRO A 243 -26.85 -2.14 -15.16
N THR A 244 -25.89 -1.88 -16.05
CA THR A 244 -25.40 -2.84 -17.05
C THR A 244 -23.94 -3.18 -16.74
N LEU A 245 -23.72 -4.19 -15.91
CA LEU A 245 -22.41 -4.47 -15.32
C LEU A 245 -21.30 -4.70 -16.36
N LYS A 246 -20.14 -4.08 -16.13
CA LYS A 246 -18.88 -4.28 -16.87
C LYS A 246 -17.83 -4.98 -15.99
N PRO A 247 -18.00 -6.29 -15.72
CA PRO A 247 -17.14 -7.03 -14.79
C PRO A 247 -15.66 -7.00 -15.21
N GLU A 248 -15.37 -6.81 -16.49
CA GLU A 248 -14.01 -6.68 -17.02
C GLU A 248 -13.21 -5.50 -16.45
N LEU A 249 -13.85 -4.49 -15.85
CA LEU A 249 -13.14 -3.35 -15.24
C LEU A 249 -12.58 -3.65 -13.83
N LEU A 250 -12.97 -4.78 -13.21
CA LEU A 250 -12.51 -5.23 -11.90
C LEU A 250 -11.79 -6.58 -12.05
N ALA A 251 -10.53 -6.66 -11.63
CA ALA A 251 -9.77 -7.91 -11.68
C ALA A 251 -10.15 -8.84 -10.51
N THR A 252 -10.17 -10.15 -10.77
CA THR A 252 -10.26 -11.18 -9.70
C THR A 252 -8.87 -11.62 -9.26
N TYR A 253 -8.78 -12.28 -8.11
CA TYR A 253 -7.54 -12.86 -7.59
C TYR A 253 -6.94 -13.88 -8.57
N GLU A 254 -7.76 -14.74 -9.18
CA GLU A 254 -7.34 -15.73 -10.16
C GLU A 254 -6.79 -15.07 -11.43
N TYR A 255 -7.40 -13.97 -11.88
CA TYR A 255 -6.93 -13.23 -13.04
C TYR A 255 -5.55 -12.61 -12.79
N VAL A 256 -5.32 -12.05 -11.60
CA VAL A 256 -4.02 -11.52 -11.17
C VAL A 256 -2.99 -12.62 -11.03
N LEU A 257 -3.34 -13.72 -10.34
CA LEU A 257 -2.47 -14.89 -10.12
C LEU A 257 -2.07 -15.59 -11.43
N SER A 258 -2.86 -15.46 -12.49
CA SER A 258 -2.58 -16.10 -13.79
C SER A 258 -1.29 -15.63 -14.48
N GLY A 259 -0.71 -14.49 -14.08
CA GLY A 259 0.43 -13.86 -14.76
C GLY A 259 0.11 -13.29 -16.15
N THR A 260 -1.15 -13.37 -16.60
CA THR A 260 -1.61 -12.83 -17.88
C THR A 260 -1.50 -11.29 -17.96
N PRO A 261 -2.02 -10.52 -16.99
CA PRO A 261 -1.86 -9.06 -17.00
C PRO A 261 -0.46 -8.61 -16.55
N GLN A 262 -0.10 -7.41 -16.98
CA GLN A 262 0.97 -6.63 -16.36
C GLN A 262 0.42 -6.02 -15.06
N ILE A 263 1.16 -6.15 -13.96
CA ILE A 263 0.70 -5.64 -12.67
C ILE A 263 1.39 -4.30 -12.37
N VAL A 264 0.59 -3.28 -12.03
CA VAL A 264 1.04 -1.96 -11.61
C VAL A 264 0.65 -1.74 -10.14
N ASP A 265 1.65 -1.68 -9.27
CA ASP A 265 1.47 -1.24 -7.90
C ASP A 265 1.53 0.30 -7.88
N ALA A 266 0.39 0.93 -7.66
CA ALA A 266 0.26 2.38 -7.62
C ALA A 266 0.49 2.99 -6.23
N ARG A 267 0.90 2.20 -5.22
CA ARG A 267 1.25 2.70 -3.88
C ARG A 267 2.59 3.45 -3.90
N THR A 268 2.94 4.08 -2.78
CA THR A 268 4.26 4.68 -2.61
C THR A 268 5.36 3.63 -2.72
N SER A 269 6.56 4.01 -3.15
CA SER A 269 7.67 3.03 -3.27
C SER A 269 8.04 2.39 -1.93
N MET A 270 7.86 3.09 -0.81
CA MET A 270 8.03 2.49 0.53
C MET A 270 7.03 1.35 0.80
N GLU A 271 5.76 1.53 0.42
CA GLU A 271 4.74 0.47 0.54
C GLU A 271 4.99 -0.72 -0.40
N PHE A 272 5.56 -0.45 -1.58
CA PHE A 272 5.95 -1.49 -2.54
C PHE A 272 7.09 -2.36 -2.00
N GLU A 273 8.15 -1.76 -1.46
CA GLU A 273 9.31 -2.47 -0.89
C GLU A 273 8.95 -3.26 0.39
N MET A 274 7.91 -2.85 1.12
CA MET A 274 7.37 -3.65 2.25
C MET A 274 6.64 -4.94 1.81
N GLY A 275 6.40 -5.12 0.52
CA GLY A 275 5.77 -6.30 -0.06
C GLY A 275 4.73 -5.91 -1.10
N SER A 276 4.78 -6.57 -2.26
CA SER A 276 3.95 -6.30 -3.43
C SER A 276 3.50 -7.61 -4.10
N ILE A 277 2.64 -7.51 -5.13
CA ILE A 277 2.25 -8.69 -5.92
C ILE A 277 3.45 -9.11 -6.79
N PRO A 278 3.83 -10.41 -6.82
CA PRO A 278 4.97 -10.86 -7.60
C PRO A 278 4.92 -10.41 -9.07
N GLY A 279 6.01 -9.84 -9.57
CA GLY A 279 6.10 -9.30 -10.92
C GLY A 279 5.46 -7.92 -11.14
N ALA A 280 4.96 -7.25 -10.09
CA ALA A 280 4.45 -5.89 -10.19
C ALA A 280 5.55 -4.84 -10.42
N VAL A 281 5.22 -3.83 -11.23
CA VAL A 281 6.01 -2.63 -11.42
C VAL A 281 5.42 -1.52 -10.56
N ASN A 282 6.24 -0.83 -9.77
CA ASN A 282 5.78 0.32 -8.99
C ASN A 282 5.67 1.58 -9.87
N ILE A 283 4.46 2.14 -9.95
CA ILE A 283 4.20 3.45 -10.56
C ILE A 283 3.31 4.24 -9.58
N PRO A 284 3.90 4.90 -8.55
CA PRO A 284 3.16 5.63 -7.53
C PRO A 284 2.11 6.58 -8.12
N TYR A 285 0.92 6.61 -7.51
CA TYR A 285 -0.24 7.34 -8.04
C TYR A 285 0.02 8.86 -8.19
N GLU A 286 0.94 9.42 -7.41
CA GLU A 286 1.39 10.81 -7.54
C GLU A 286 2.00 11.09 -8.92
N ASN A 287 2.63 10.08 -9.53
CA ASN A 287 3.36 10.25 -10.79
C ASN A 287 2.45 10.48 -12.00
N VAL A 288 1.14 10.18 -11.94
CA VAL A 288 0.19 10.57 -13.01
C VAL A 288 -0.30 12.01 -12.88
N LEU A 289 0.08 12.73 -11.82
CA LEU A 289 -0.39 14.08 -11.53
C LEU A 289 0.65 15.17 -11.78
N THR A 290 0.17 16.34 -12.20
CA THR A 290 0.88 17.62 -12.12
C THR A 290 0.05 18.53 -11.21
N GLY A 291 0.47 18.68 -9.94
CA GLY A 291 -0.37 19.29 -8.91
C GLY A 291 -1.64 18.46 -8.66
N LYS A 292 -2.81 19.11 -8.64
CA LYS A 292 -4.14 18.48 -8.49
C LYS A 292 -4.75 17.99 -9.83
N ARG A 293 -3.99 17.91 -10.94
CA ARG A 293 -4.50 17.53 -12.27
C ARG A 293 -3.79 16.30 -12.84
N ILE A 294 -4.52 15.47 -13.58
CA ILE A 294 -3.95 14.40 -14.42
C ILE A 294 -3.02 15.03 -15.47
N LYS A 295 -1.85 14.41 -15.72
CA LYS A 295 -0.87 14.84 -16.74
C LYS A 295 -1.43 14.82 -18.17
N ASP A 296 -0.77 15.55 -19.07
CA ASP A 296 -1.05 15.47 -20.51
C ASP A 296 -0.67 14.09 -21.11
N GLU A 297 -1.18 13.81 -22.30
CA GLU A 297 -0.94 12.55 -23.00
C GLU A 297 0.56 12.25 -23.23
N ALA A 298 1.39 13.25 -23.50
CA ALA A 298 2.80 13.03 -23.79
C ALA A 298 3.56 12.58 -22.53
N ALA A 299 3.34 13.26 -21.41
CA ALA A 299 3.94 12.90 -20.13
C ALA A 299 3.43 11.54 -19.60
N LEU A 300 2.14 11.21 -19.81
CA LEU A 300 1.61 9.89 -19.47
C LEU A 300 2.17 8.77 -20.36
N ARG A 301 2.33 8.99 -21.67
CA ARG A 301 2.98 8.02 -22.58
C ARG A 301 4.42 7.75 -22.18
N GLN A 302 5.16 8.76 -21.71
CA GLN A 302 6.51 8.58 -21.18
C GLN A 302 6.49 7.79 -19.87
N LEU A 303 5.58 8.10 -18.94
CA LEU A 303 5.46 7.41 -17.66
C LEU A 303 5.15 5.91 -17.82
N PHE A 304 4.25 5.57 -18.73
CA PHE A 304 3.84 4.18 -18.99
C PHE A 304 4.65 3.49 -20.09
N SER A 305 5.81 4.04 -20.48
CA SER A 305 6.63 3.52 -21.58
C SER A 305 7.20 2.12 -21.35
N SER A 306 7.22 1.63 -20.11
CA SER A 306 7.57 0.26 -19.73
C SER A 306 6.43 -0.75 -19.91
N LEU A 307 5.20 -0.30 -20.12
CA LEU A 307 4.01 -1.16 -20.25
C LEU A 307 3.69 -1.44 -21.73
N ALA A 308 3.59 -2.71 -22.07
CA ALA A 308 3.16 -3.15 -23.39
C ALA A 308 1.65 -2.91 -23.56
N LYS A 309 1.26 -2.07 -24.52
CA LYS A 309 -0.14 -1.64 -24.70
C LYS A 309 -1.08 -2.73 -25.22
N ASP A 310 -0.55 -3.74 -25.86
CA ASP A 310 -1.24 -4.95 -26.34
C ASP A 310 -1.49 -5.98 -25.23
N ARG A 311 -0.92 -5.81 -24.04
CA ARG A 311 -1.18 -6.65 -22.87
C ARG A 311 -2.11 -5.94 -21.87
N PRO A 312 -3.06 -6.66 -21.27
CA PRO A 312 -3.90 -6.10 -20.22
C PRO A 312 -3.08 -5.66 -19.01
N VAL A 313 -3.57 -4.65 -18.29
CA VAL A 313 -2.94 -4.06 -17.11
C VAL A 313 -3.89 -4.17 -15.92
N VAL A 314 -3.39 -4.63 -14.78
CA VAL A 314 -4.08 -4.53 -13.49
C VAL A 314 -3.38 -3.50 -12.63
N VAL A 315 -4.14 -2.54 -12.12
CA VAL A 315 -3.63 -1.46 -11.25
C VAL A 315 -4.22 -1.62 -9.85
N TYR A 316 -3.39 -1.54 -8.81
CA TYR A 316 -3.87 -1.62 -7.43
C TYR A 316 -3.23 -0.60 -6.49
N THR A 317 -3.95 -0.32 -5.39
CA THR A 317 -3.42 0.23 -4.13
C THR A 317 -4.06 -0.54 -2.97
N ASN A 318 -3.97 -0.04 -1.74
CA ASN A 318 -4.58 -0.71 -0.57
C ASN A 318 -6.09 -0.95 -0.76
N THR A 319 -6.86 0.08 -1.13
CA THR A 319 -8.32 0.02 -1.33
C THR A 319 -8.78 0.27 -2.78
N GLY A 320 -7.86 0.59 -3.70
CA GLY A 320 -8.18 0.87 -5.11
C GLY A 320 -8.60 2.32 -5.41
N VAL A 321 -9.02 3.12 -4.43
CA VAL A 321 -9.43 4.52 -4.64
C VAL A 321 -8.34 5.32 -5.37
N LYS A 322 -7.10 5.31 -4.86
CA LYS A 322 -5.97 6.00 -5.51
C LYS A 322 -5.48 5.32 -6.80
N ALA A 323 -5.69 4.01 -6.94
CA ALA A 323 -5.39 3.28 -8.16
C ALA A 323 -6.23 3.76 -9.35
N SER A 324 -7.45 4.26 -9.08
CA SER A 324 -8.35 4.79 -10.12
C SER A 324 -7.75 5.95 -10.93
N MET A 325 -6.83 6.76 -10.37
CA MET A 325 -6.15 7.82 -11.13
C MET A 325 -5.20 7.25 -12.17
N VAL A 326 -4.46 6.21 -11.80
CA VAL A 326 -3.52 5.51 -12.69
C VAL A 326 -4.28 4.70 -13.74
N TRP A 327 -5.36 4.02 -13.34
CA TRP A 327 -6.29 3.37 -14.27
C TRP A 327 -6.92 4.37 -15.26
N PHE A 328 -7.41 5.51 -14.78
CA PHE A 328 -8.01 6.54 -15.64
C PHE A 328 -6.99 7.10 -16.63
N ALA A 329 -5.76 7.35 -16.18
CA ALA A 329 -4.67 7.77 -17.05
C ALA A 329 -4.39 6.73 -18.17
N LEU A 330 -4.29 5.44 -17.82
CA LEU A 330 -4.12 4.33 -18.78
C LEU A 330 -5.31 4.22 -19.76
N GLU A 331 -6.54 4.38 -19.27
CA GLU A 331 -7.75 4.38 -20.08
C GLU A 331 -7.75 5.54 -21.10
N THR A 332 -7.35 6.76 -20.72
CA THR A 332 -7.25 7.88 -21.68
C THR A 332 -6.21 7.67 -22.78
N LEU A 333 -5.23 6.78 -22.54
CA LEU A 333 -4.27 6.31 -23.54
C LEU A 333 -4.75 5.07 -24.32
N GLY A 334 -5.86 4.45 -23.91
CA GLY A 334 -6.49 3.29 -24.54
C GLY A 334 -5.81 1.95 -24.24
N TYR A 335 -5.35 1.71 -23.01
CA TYR A 335 -4.95 0.39 -22.51
C TYR A 335 -6.19 -0.41 -22.02
N ASP A 336 -6.19 -1.75 -22.12
CA ASP A 336 -7.11 -2.60 -21.34
C ASP A 336 -6.64 -2.59 -19.88
N ALA A 337 -7.23 -1.72 -19.06
CA ALA A 337 -6.85 -1.52 -17.67
C ALA A 337 -7.99 -1.92 -16.72
N ARG A 338 -7.64 -2.58 -15.62
CA ARG A 338 -8.57 -3.07 -14.59
C ARG A 338 -8.11 -2.65 -13.21
N LEU A 339 -9.05 -2.37 -12.30
CA LEU A 339 -8.72 -2.12 -10.90
C LEU A 339 -8.63 -3.41 -10.09
N TYR A 340 -7.80 -3.37 -9.05
CA TYR A 340 -7.68 -4.40 -8.01
C TYR A 340 -7.28 -3.76 -6.67
N SER A 341 -7.24 -4.56 -5.59
CA SER A 341 -6.82 -4.08 -4.27
C SER A 341 -5.84 -5.03 -3.58
N TRP A 342 -4.83 -4.45 -2.94
CA TRP A 342 -3.85 -5.17 -2.13
C TRP A 342 -4.49 -5.87 -0.93
N GLN A 343 -5.51 -5.27 -0.32
CA GLN A 343 -6.30 -5.92 0.73
C GLN A 343 -6.96 -7.22 0.25
N ASN A 344 -7.50 -7.25 -0.99
CA ASN A 344 -8.05 -8.49 -1.55
C ASN A 344 -6.94 -9.52 -1.80
N TRP A 345 -5.78 -9.11 -2.33
CA TRP A 345 -4.62 -9.98 -2.48
C TRP A 345 -4.22 -10.63 -1.16
N GLN A 346 -4.07 -9.84 -0.10
CA GLN A 346 -3.70 -10.30 1.25
C GLN A 346 -4.78 -11.20 1.88
N ALA A 347 -6.06 -10.91 1.65
CA ALA A 347 -7.17 -11.71 2.13
C ALA A 347 -7.25 -13.09 1.45
N GLN A 348 -6.94 -13.15 0.15
CA GLN A 348 -6.99 -14.37 -0.66
C GLN A 348 -5.67 -15.17 -0.69
N GLN A 349 -4.62 -14.72 0.00
CA GLN A 349 -3.40 -15.53 0.15
C GLN A 349 -3.75 -16.90 0.76
N PRO A 350 -3.22 -18.01 0.23
CA PRO A 350 -3.37 -19.33 0.83
C PRO A 350 -2.93 -19.34 2.30
N ARG A 351 -3.82 -19.74 3.21
CA ARG A 351 -3.54 -19.84 4.65
C ARG A 351 -3.73 -21.28 5.12
N LEU A 352 -2.83 -21.69 6.02
CA LEU A 352 -2.99 -22.93 6.77
C LEU A 352 -3.91 -22.68 7.96
N ASN A 353 -5.20 -22.98 7.80
CA ASN A 353 -6.24 -22.83 8.84
C ASN A 353 -6.16 -23.95 9.90
N ILE A 354 -4.98 -24.13 10.49
CA ILE A 354 -4.67 -25.13 11.50
C ILE A 354 -4.35 -24.44 12.83
N ALA A 355 -4.83 -25.03 13.92
CA ALA A 355 -4.49 -24.65 15.29
C ALA A 355 -3.76 -25.82 15.95
N LEU A 356 -2.63 -25.56 16.62
CA LEU A 356 -1.98 -26.54 17.47
C LEU A 356 -2.80 -26.69 18.77
N ARG A 357 -3.44 -27.85 18.96
CA ARG A 357 -4.31 -28.14 20.10
C ARG A 357 -3.56 -28.71 21.29
N LYS A 358 -2.47 -29.44 21.04
CA LYS A 358 -1.66 -30.08 22.09
C LYS A 358 -0.21 -30.21 21.63
N ALA A 359 0.72 -29.93 22.53
CA ALA A 359 2.12 -30.28 22.41
C ALA A 359 2.58 -30.94 23.71
N THR A 360 3.30 -32.06 23.62
CA THR A 360 3.83 -32.79 24.79
C THR A 360 5.20 -33.41 24.48
N ALA A 361 6.08 -33.45 25.48
CA ALA A 361 7.33 -34.18 25.48
C ALA A 361 7.29 -35.28 26.54
N ASP A 362 7.78 -36.46 26.21
CA ASP A 362 7.91 -37.61 27.12
C ASP A 362 9.29 -38.28 26.93
N PRO A 363 10.16 -38.36 27.95
CA PRO A 363 9.98 -37.80 29.30
C PRO A 363 10.11 -36.28 29.36
N ASN A 364 9.44 -35.65 30.33
CA ASN A 364 9.66 -34.26 30.74
C ASN A 364 9.40 -34.13 32.26
N PRO A 365 10.40 -33.86 33.11
CA PRO A 365 11.79 -33.57 32.77
C PRO A 365 12.53 -34.76 32.13
N ALA A 366 13.35 -34.45 31.14
CA ALA A 366 14.32 -35.35 30.53
C ALA A 366 15.67 -35.24 31.24
N LYS A 367 16.55 -36.23 31.09
CA LYS A 367 17.95 -36.17 31.51
C LYS A 367 18.87 -36.00 30.31
N THR A 368 20.07 -35.45 30.52
CA THR A 368 21.12 -35.45 29.50
C THR A 368 21.38 -36.87 29.00
N GLY A 369 21.14 -37.12 27.71
CA GLY A 369 21.23 -38.43 27.07
C GLY A 369 19.88 -39.13 26.81
N ASP A 370 18.77 -38.64 27.37
CA ASP A 370 17.46 -39.25 27.16
C ASP A 370 16.94 -39.02 25.72
N VAL A 371 16.16 -40.00 25.26
CA VAL A 371 15.42 -39.95 23.99
C VAL A 371 14.01 -39.43 24.30
N VAL A 372 13.68 -38.22 23.85
CA VAL A 372 12.43 -37.53 24.13
C VAL A 372 11.48 -37.65 22.94
N ARG A 373 10.29 -38.24 23.13
CA ARG A 373 9.20 -38.25 22.14
C ARG A 373 8.43 -36.94 22.24
N LEU A 374 8.53 -36.12 21.20
CA LEU A 374 7.65 -34.99 20.97
C LEU A 374 6.36 -35.50 20.32
N THR A 375 5.22 -34.99 20.77
CA THR A 375 3.89 -35.29 20.21
C THR A 375 3.13 -33.98 20.03
N LEU A 376 2.60 -33.76 18.83
CA LEU A 376 1.83 -32.57 18.45
C LEU A 376 0.49 -33.03 17.91
N VAL A 377 -0.59 -32.36 18.30
CA VAL A 377 -1.94 -32.60 17.75
C VAL A 377 -2.47 -31.29 17.19
N PHE A 378 -2.76 -31.26 15.91
CA PHE A 378 -3.42 -30.14 15.25
C PHE A 378 -4.94 -30.36 15.22
N ALA A 379 -5.68 -29.33 14.86
CA ALA A 379 -7.04 -29.42 14.36
C ALA A 379 -7.32 -28.19 13.48
N GLU A 380 -8.45 -28.18 12.77
CA GLU A 380 -8.88 -26.98 12.07
C GLU A 380 -9.15 -25.80 13.03
N GLU A 381 -8.87 -24.61 12.53
CA GLU A 381 -9.11 -23.34 13.19
C GLU A 381 -10.55 -22.91 12.90
N ASN A 382 -11.50 -23.38 13.73
CA ASN A 382 -12.92 -23.04 13.62
C ASN A 382 -13.09 -21.52 13.52
N GLN A 383 -13.57 -21.03 12.37
CA GLN A 383 -14.00 -19.65 12.22
C GLN A 383 -15.17 -19.41 13.17
N SER A 384 -14.95 -18.61 14.22
CA SER A 384 -16.04 -18.14 15.09
C SER A 384 -17.03 -17.36 14.24
N SER A 385 -18.25 -17.87 14.17
CA SER A 385 -19.32 -17.43 13.29
C SER A 385 -19.57 -15.93 13.34
N ASN A 386 -19.56 -15.28 12.18
CA ASN A 386 -20.26 -14.02 11.96
C ASN A 386 -20.90 -13.96 10.56
N ALA A 387 -21.74 -14.97 10.26
CA ALA A 387 -22.78 -14.92 9.24
C ALA A 387 -23.74 -16.10 9.47
N ALA A 388 -24.97 -15.84 9.87
CA ALA A 388 -26.03 -16.85 9.84
C ALA A 388 -26.55 -16.97 8.40
N VAL A 389 -26.19 -18.04 7.69
CA VAL A 389 -26.88 -18.45 6.47
C VAL A 389 -27.41 -19.86 6.70
N SER A 390 -28.74 -19.97 6.74
CA SER A 390 -29.43 -21.23 6.90
C SER A 390 -29.33 -22.04 5.60
N LEU A 391 -28.82 -23.28 5.69
CA LEU A 391 -28.93 -24.27 4.63
C LEU A 391 -29.55 -25.55 5.18
N THR A 392 -30.65 -25.96 4.57
CA THR A 392 -31.46 -27.13 4.93
C THR A 392 -30.73 -28.44 4.66
N SER A 393 -30.91 -29.38 5.59
CA SER A 393 -30.38 -30.75 5.59
C SER A 393 -30.82 -31.62 4.40
N VAL A 394 -29.91 -32.44 3.85
CA VAL A 394 -30.19 -33.83 3.43
C VAL A 394 -28.94 -34.71 3.60
N ALA A 395 -29.13 -35.85 4.30
CA ALA A 395 -28.38 -37.13 4.30
C ALA A 395 -26.90 -37.22 4.73
N GLU A 396 -26.64 -38.33 5.43
CA GLU A 396 -25.33 -38.88 5.81
C GLU A 396 -24.62 -39.50 4.60
N ASP A 397 -23.30 -39.40 4.55
CA ASP A 397 -22.45 -40.51 4.11
C ASP A 397 -21.07 -40.43 4.79
N THR A 398 -20.46 -41.58 5.05
CA THR A 398 -19.17 -41.68 5.75
C THR A 398 -18.02 -41.27 4.84
N ASN A 399 -17.17 -40.33 5.25
CA ASN A 399 -15.93 -40.06 4.51
C ASN A 399 -14.78 -39.52 5.36
N GLU A 400 -13.56 -39.91 4.99
CA GLU A 400 -12.31 -39.39 5.58
C GLU A 400 -12.17 -37.88 5.31
N THR A 401 -11.59 -37.14 6.25
CA THR A 401 -11.30 -35.72 6.09
C THR A 401 -10.13 -35.51 5.12
N VAL A 402 -10.39 -35.60 3.81
CA VAL A 402 -9.39 -35.38 2.76
C VAL A 402 -9.14 -33.88 2.60
N LEU A 403 -8.09 -33.39 3.26
CA LEU A 403 -7.54 -32.04 3.07
C LEU A 403 -7.22 -31.80 1.59
N THR A 404 -8.09 -31.04 0.92
CA THR A 404 -8.00 -30.74 -0.51
C THR A 404 -7.35 -29.37 -0.72
N ILE A 405 -6.08 -29.36 -1.11
CA ILE A 405 -5.31 -28.13 -1.35
C ILE A 405 -5.51 -27.67 -2.79
N LYS A 406 -5.94 -26.43 -3.00
CA LYS A 406 -5.84 -25.75 -4.30
C LYS A 406 -4.41 -25.22 -4.48
N GLY A 407 -3.82 -25.47 -5.65
CA GLY A 407 -2.38 -25.30 -5.89
C GLY A 407 -1.85 -23.89 -5.65
N CYS A 408 -0.56 -23.81 -5.28
CA CYS A 408 0.17 -22.59 -4.96
C CYS A 408 1.20 -22.28 -6.05
N ALA A 409 1.49 -20.99 -6.27
CA ALA A 409 2.55 -20.53 -7.16
C ALA A 409 3.37 -19.40 -6.50
N THR A 410 4.60 -19.76 -6.10
CA THR A 410 5.78 -18.92 -5.90
C THR A 410 5.74 -17.80 -4.85
N CYS A 411 6.47 -18.02 -3.74
CA CYS A 411 7.00 -16.98 -2.84
C CYS A 411 8.54 -17.04 -2.69
N GLY A 412 9.24 -15.96 -3.06
CA GLY A 412 10.66 -15.67 -2.78
C GLY A 412 10.97 -14.22 -3.22
N PHE A 413 11.87 -13.44 -2.61
CA PHE A 413 13.01 -13.74 -1.74
C PHE A 413 13.31 -12.60 -0.73
N GLY A 414 14.10 -12.88 0.31
CA GLY A 414 14.74 -11.88 1.19
C GLY A 414 15.69 -12.54 2.21
N SER A 415 17.01 -12.41 2.01
CA SER A 415 18.06 -13.29 2.57
C SER A 415 18.66 -12.82 3.92
N PRO A 416 19.48 -13.63 4.64
CA PRO A 416 20.91 -13.78 4.28
C PRO A 416 21.62 -15.14 4.56
N GLN A 417 22.58 -15.47 3.67
CA GLN A 417 23.89 -16.14 3.92
C GLN A 417 23.95 -17.59 4.50
N GLY A 418 24.54 -18.53 3.72
CA GLY A 418 25.34 -19.63 4.30
C GLY A 418 25.36 -20.99 3.59
N PHE A 419 26.41 -21.26 2.79
CA PHE A 419 26.96 -22.59 2.44
C PHE A 419 26.07 -23.57 1.60
N ALA A 420 26.59 -24.47 0.75
CA ALA A 420 27.95 -24.68 0.22
C ALA A 420 27.86 -25.34 -1.18
N ASP A 421 28.97 -25.28 -1.91
CA ASP A 421 29.19 -25.89 -3.22
C ASP A 421 29.17 -27.44 -3.17
N LEU A 422 28.66 -28.09 -4.21
CA LEU A 422 28.67 -29.55 -4.38
C LEU A 422 29.01 -29.94 -5.83
N THR A 423 30.30 -29.95 -6.11
CA THR A 423 30.86 -30.75 -7.21
C THR A 423 31.54 -32.01 -6.67
N SER A 424 30.96 -33.19 -6.91
CA SER A 424 31.76 -34.39 -7.19
C SER A 424 30.94 -35.47 -7.89
N THR A 425 31.52 -35.97 -8.98
CA THR A 425 31.07 -37.14 -9.73
C THR A 425 31.41 -38.43 -8.99
N GLY A 426 30.46 -39.37 -8.90
CA GLY A 426 30.78 -40.79 -8.77
C GLY A 426 29.82 -41.64 -7.94
N GLY A 427 29.21 -42.64 -8.58
CA GLY A 427 29.04 -43.95 -7.93
C GLY A 427 27.63 -44.54 -7.78
N VAL A 428 27.17 -45.20 -8.85
CA VAL A 428 26.34 -46.43 -8.82
C VAL A 428 24.84 -46.30 -8.48
N VAL A 429 24.03 -46.84 -9.40
CA VAL A 429 22.59 -47.10 -9.31
C VAL A 429 22.35 -48.54 -8.85
N GLN A 430 21.26 -48.78 -8.10
CA GLN A 430 20.66 -50.11 -7.94
C GLN A 430 19.18 -50.06 -8.36
N ILE A 431 18.84 -50.78 -9.43
CA ILE A 431 17.46 -51.09 -9.82
C ILE A 431 17.16 -52.50 -9.31
N GLY A 432 16.09 -52.65 -8.53
CA GLY A 432 15.59 -53.93 -8.04
C GLY A 432 14.09 -54.03 -8.22
N SER A 433 13.64 -54.95 -9.08
CA SER A 433 12.23 -55.26 -9.31
C SER A 433 11.73 -56.32 -8.33
N GLY A 434 10.62 -56.08 -7.61
CA GLY A 434 10.04 -57.11 -6.75
C GLY A 434 8.73 -56.73 -6.05
N THR A 435 7.61 -57.19 -6.63
CA THR A 435 6.29 -57.42 -5.99
C THR A 435 5.57 -56.26 -5.28
N SER A 436 4.28 -56.14 -5.60
CA SER A 436 3.35 -55.12 -5.09
C SER A 436 3.17 -55.15 -3.57
N ALA A 437 3.67 -54.13 -2.88
CA ALA A 437 3.06 -53.66 -1.65
C ALA A 437 2.03 -52.57 -2.02
N LYS A 438 0.80 -52.67 -1.50
CA LYS A 438 -0.15 -51.54 -1.57
C LYS A 438 0.50 -50.34 -0.89
N ALA A 439 0.65 -49.24 -1.62
CA ALA A 439 1.05 -47.97 -1.01
C ALA A 439 0.01 -47.59 0.06
N ALA A 440 0.48 -47.25 1.25
CA ALA A 440 -0.33 -46.54 2.23
C ALA A 440 -0.78 -45.18 1.65
N SER A 441 -1.84 -44.61 2.20
CA SER A 441 -2.48 -43.39 1.68
C SER A 441 -1.51 -42.21 1.51
N SER A 442 -1.82 -41.36 0.54
CA SER A 442 -0.98 -40.23 0.12
C SER A 442 -0.77 -39.24 1.26
N ASP A 443 0.48 -39.06 1.66
CA ASP A 443 0.88 -37.98 2.55
C ASP A 443 0.77 -36.65 1.77
N ASN A 444 -0.30 -35.89 1.99
CA ASN A 444 -0.78 -34.75 1.17
C ASN A 444 0.14 -33.50 1.20
N GLY A 445 1.46 -33.67 1.19
CA GLY A 445 2.45 -32.59 1.19
C GLY A 445 2.52 -31.77 2.49
N PHE A 446 1.75 -32.16 3.52
CA PHE A 446 1.70 -31.50 4.81
C PHE A 446 2.86 -31.96 5.70
N LYS A 447 3.84 -31.09 5.95
CA LYS A 447 5.06 -31.39 6.72
C LYS A 447 5.09 -30.58 8.00
N VAL A 448 5.53 -31.21 9.09
CA VAL A 448 5.69 -30.56 10.39
C VAL A 448 7.12 -30.76 10.90
N SER A 449 7.72 -29.70 11.44
CA SER A 449 9.02 -29.73 12.12
C SER A 449 8.96 -29.00 13.45
N ALA A 450 9.72 -29.47 14.43
CA ALA A 450 9.86 -28.84 15.74
C ALA A 450 11.33 -28.44 15.99
N SER A 451 11.59 -27.15 16.16
CA SER A 451 12.90 -26.61 16.52
C SER A 451 13.00 -26.49 18.04
N VAL A 452 14.02 -27.11 18.64
CA VAL A 452 14.29 -27.03 20.08
C VAL A 452 15.31 -25.94 20.32
N ILE A 453 14.94 -24.90 21.06
CA ILE A 453 15.70 -23.69 21.32
C ILE A 453 16.29 -23.74 22.74
N SER A 454 17.58 -23.41 22.86
CA SER A 454 18.32 -23.41 24.13
C SER A 454 17.94 -22.24 25.04
N PRO A 455 18.29 -22.27 26.34
CA PRO A 455 18.17 -21.11 27.23
C PRO A 455 18.84 -19.83 26.70
N SER A 456 19.85 -19.95 25.84
CA SER A 456 20.57 -18.83 25.22
C SER A 456 19.96 -18.35 23.89
N GLY A 457 18.80 -18.88 23.49
CA GLY A 457 18.13 -18.54 22.23
C GLY A 457 18.73 -19.20 20.97
N ALA A 458 19.64 -20.16 21.11
CA ALA A 458 20.23 -20.86 19.97
C ALA A 458 19.46 -22.14 19.63
N GLN A 459 19.26 -22.45 18.36
CA GLN A 459 18.63 -23.72 17.96
C GLN A 459 19.53 -24.90 18.33
N SER A 460 19.09 -25.69 19.31
CA SER A 460 19.77 -26.85 19.87
C SER A 460 19.35 -28.18 19.24
N GLY A 461 18.32 -28.17 18.39
CA GLY A 461 17.89 -29.33 17.61
C GLY A 461 16.77 -28.97 16.63
N ASN A 462 16.60 -29.78 15.60
CA ASN A 462 15.44 -29.74 14.70
C ASN A 462 14.91 -31.17 14.55
N VAL A 463 13.61 -31.36 14.74
CA VAL A 463 12.93 -32.65 14.73
C VAL A 463 11.93 -32.67 13.58
N ILE A 464 12.14 -33.56 12.62
CA ILE A 464 11.15 -33.84 11.58
C ILE A 464 10.03 -34.68 12.22
N MET A 465 8.82 -34.15 12.22
CA MET A 465 7.67 -34.79 12.84
C MET A 465 6.95 -35.66 11.79
N LYS A 466 6.67 -36.92 12.14
CA LYS A 466 5.94 -37.86 11.28
C LYS A 466 4.50 -37.98 11.74
N ARG A 467 3.54 -38.01 10.80
CA ARG A 467 2.13 -38.26 11.11
C ARG A 467 1.98 -39.66 11.72
N VAL A 468 1.24 -39.76 12.82
CA VAL A 468 0.97 -41.01 13.55
C VAL A 468 -0.42 -41.52 13.20
N SER A 469 -1.43 -40.67 13.39
CA SER A 469 -2.83 -40.95 13.05
C SER A 469 -3.63 -39.65 13.03
N GLY A 470 -4.50 -39.44 12.03
CA GLY A 470 -5.25 -38.19 11.88
C GLY A 470 -4.32 -36.97 11.94
N ASP A 471 -4.61 -36.05 12.85
CA ASP A 471 -3.83 -34.83 13.07
C ASP A 471 -2.75 -34.93 14.17
N GLU A 472 -2.47 -36.14 14.68
CA GLU A 472 -1.32 -36.40 15.58
C GLU A 472 -0.03 -36.62 14.77
N PHE A 473 1.02 -35.92 15.19
CA PHE A 473 2.38 -36.08 14.70
C PHE A 473 3.33 -36.36 15.86
N ALA A 474 4.33 -37.22 15.64
CA ALA A 474 5.38 -37.50 16.61
C ALA A 474 6.77 -37.43 15.99
N GLY A 475 7.73 -37.03 16.81
CA GLY A 475 9.14 -36.93 16.44
C GLY A 475 10.01 -37.22 17.65
N ILE A 476 11.29 -37.50 17.41
CA ILE A 476 12.25 -37.87 18.44
C ILE A 476 13.33 -36.81 18.52
N TRP A 477 13.54 -36.26 19.72
CA TRP A 477 14.68 -35.40 20.06
C TRP A 477 15.59 -36.13 21.04
N ASN A 478 16.91 -36.12 20.77
CA ASN A 478 17.88 -36.67 21.71
C ASN A 478 18.43 -35.54 22.58
N ALA A 479 18.19 -35.60 23.89
CA ALA A 479 18.59 -34.58 24.86
C ALA A 479 20.10 -34.63 25.18
N ASN A 480 20.96 -34.69 24.16
CA ASN A 480 22.42 -34.69 24.26
C ASN A 480 22.97 -33.27 24.52
N VAL A 481 22.38 -32.58 25.49
CA VAL A 481 22.55 -31.14 25.73
C VAL A 481 22.75 -30.86 27.23
N PRO A 482 23.38 -29.71 27.60
CA PRO A 482 23.51 -29.31 29.00
C PRO A 482 22.16 -29.18 29.70
N ALA A 483 22.14 -29.40 31.02
CA ALA A 483 20.95 -29.18 31.84
C ALA A 483 20.47 -27.72 31.71
N GLY A 484 19.15 -27.53 31.59
CA GLY A 484 18.54 -26.25 31.27
C GLY A 484 17.07 -26.39 30.85
N LEU A 485 16.44 -25.26 30.57
CA LEU A 485 15.06 -25.19 30.08
C LEU A 485 15.08 -24.87 28.57
N TYR A 486 14.58 -25.80 27.76
CA TYR A 486 14.57 -25.68 26.30
C TYR A 486 13.15 -25.40 25.84
N ARG A 487 12.96 -24.41 24.96
CA ARG A 487 11.65 -24.12 24.37
C ARG A 487 11.53 -24.81 23.02
N VAL A 488 10.31 -25.09 22.58
CA VAL A 488 10.04 -25.73 21.30
C VAL A 488 9.19 -24.82 20.44
N ASP A 489 9.69 -24.48 19.26
CA ASP A 489 8.94 -23.84 18.20
C ASP A 489 8.49 -24.90 17.19
N VAL A 490 7.30 -24.75 16.61
CA VAL A 490 6.76 -25.66 15.61
C VAL A 490 6.47 -24.92 14.32
N ALA A 491 6.89 -25.48 13.19
CA ALA A 491 6.48 -25.06 11.86
C ALA A 491 5.66 -26.17 11.21
N ALA A 492 4.48 -25.83 10.72
CA ALA A 492 3.65 -26.71 9.90
C ALA A 492 3.50 -26.08 8.51
N SER A 493 3.65 -26.87 7.47
CA SER A 493 3.70 -26.41 6.08
C SER A 493 2.90 -27.31 5.16
N ALA A 494 2.31 -26.76 4.10
CA ALA A 494 1.68 -27.53 3.02
C ALA A 494 1.86 -26.78 1.69
N GLY A 495 2.54 -27.42 0.73
CA GLY A 495 3.08 -26.71 -0.42
C GLY A 495 4.13 -25.68 0.03
N GLU A 496 3.99 -24.43 -0.43
CA GLU A 496 4.85 -23.30 -0.02
C GLU A 496 4.32 -22.55 1.21
N VAL A 497 3.08 -22.80 1.63
CA VAL A 497 2.49 -22.12 2.80
C VAL A 497 3.09 -22.72 4.08
N THR A 498 3.50 -21.88 5.03
CA THR A 498 3.97 -22.30 6.36
C THR A 498 3.31 -21.46 7.45
N LYS A 499 2.81 -22.10 8.51
CA LYS A 499 2.33 -21.47 9.75
C LYS A 499 3.26 -21.89 10.89
N THR A 500 3.81 -20.90 11.58
CA THR A 500 4.68 -21.09 12.75
C THR A 500 3.91 -20.90 14.04
N PHE A 501 4.29 -21.68 15.04
CA PHE A 501 3.78 -21.68 16.40
C PHE A 501 5.00 -21.56 17.32
N PRO A 502 5.32 -20.37 17.85
CA PRO A 502 6.45 -20.19 18.76
C PRO A 502 6.11 -20.68 20.17
N ASP A 503 7.14 -21.05 20.94
CA ASP A 503 7.08 -21.34 22.38
C ASP A 503 5.96 -22.32 22.80
N VAL A 504 5.70 -23.37 22.01
CA VAL A 504 4.54 -24.27 22.18
C VAL A 504 4.68 -25.27 23.33
N LEU A 505 5.91 -25.49 23.79
CA LEU A 505 6.25 -26.46 24.82
C LEU A 505 7.61 -26.11 25.43
N GLU A 506 7.76 -26.35 26.73
CA GLU A 506 9.05 -26.31 27.41
C GLU A 506 9.49 -27.72 27.83
N ILE A 507 10.76 -28.05 27.60
CA ILE A 507 11.40 -29.30 27.99
C ILE A 507 12.49 -28.98 29.01
N LYS A 508 12.34 -29.46 30.24
CA LYS A 508 13.38 -29.34 31.26
C LYS A 508 14.36 -30.49 31.11
N VAL A 509 15.63 -30.18 30.89
CA VAL A 509 16.74 -31.16 30.87
C VAL A 509 17.50 -31.08 32.19
N GLU A 510 17.66 -32.21 32.86
CA GLU A 510 18.41 -32.38 34.11
C GLU A 510 19.71 -33.15 33.88
N THR A 511 20.68 -33.04 34.78
CA THR A 511 21.95 -33.77 34.66
C THR A 511 21.74 -35.28 34.79
N GLY A 512 22.05 -36.01 33.72
CA GLY A 512 21.95 -37.47 33.69
C GLY A 512 22.97 -38.16 34.60
N LYS A 513 22.58 -39.29 35.22
CA LYS A 513 23.49 -40.18 35.95
C LYS A 513 24.30 -41.06 34.98
N TYR A 514 25.14 -40.47 34.14
CA TYR A 514 26.21 -41.22 33.51
C TYR A 514 27.40 -41.30 34.46
N THR A 515 27.45 -42.43 35.18
CA THR A 515 28.63 -42.90 35.89
C THR A 515 29.84 -42.86 34.95
N LYS A 516 31.00 -42.39 35.43
CA LYS A 516 32.27 -42.59 34.73
C LYS A 516 32.40 -44.08 34.36
N LEU A 517 32.35 -44.40 33.07
CA LEU A 517 33.11 -45.55 32.57
C LEU A 517 34.57 -45.13 32.68
N GLY A 518 35.27 -45.69 33.66
CA GLY A 518 36.65 -45.34 33.97
C GLY A 518 37.62 -45.87 32.90
N ASN A 519 38.70 -45.11 32.72
CA ASN A 519 40.01 -45.66 32.39
C ASN A 519 40.74 -45.94 33.71
#